data_AF-A0A7R6SRG5-F1
#
_entry.id   AF-A0A7R6SRG5-F1
#
_cell.length_a   1.000
_cell.length_b   1.000
_cell.length_c   1.000
_cell.angle_alpha   90.00
_cell.angle_beta   90.00
_cell.angle_gamma   90.00
#
_symmetry.space_group_name_H-M   'P 1'
#
loop_
_entity.id
_entity.type
_entity.pdbx_description
1 polymer ?
#
loop_
_entity_poly.entity_id
_entity_poly.type
_entity_poly.pdbx_seq_one_letter_code
_entity_poly.pdbx_strand_id
1 'polypeptide(L)'
;MINSKLLEGISEQIGQLFEQARQSSTDAELKPQIKALLQGTFSRMELVTREEFDAQSAVLARTRIKLEQLQQQLDQLENSARSDR
;
A
#
# COMPACT_ATOMS: atom_id res chain seq x y z
N MET A 1 3.08 0.39 -2.07
CA MET A 1 4.38 -0.09 -1.53
C MET A 1 4.46 0.33 -0.07
N ILE A 2 4.93 -0.54 0.83
CA ILE A 2 5.08 -0.19 2.24
C ILE A 2 6.09 0.97 2.33
N ASN A 3 5.73 2.03 3.05
CA ASN A 3 6.53 3.24 3.17
C ASN A 3 7.77 2.97 4.04
N SER A 4 8.98 3.02 3.46
CA SER A 4 10.23 2.73 4.16
C SER A 4 10.48 3.66 5.35
N LYS A 5 10.08 4.93 5.24
CA LYS A 5 10.19 5.92 6.33
C LYS A 5 9.35 5.56 7.56
N LEU A 6 8.23 4.85 7.35
CA LEU A 6 7.38 4.37 8.44
C LEU A 6 8.04 3.21 9.19
N LEU A 7 8.67 2.29 8.47
CA LEU A 7 9.42 1.17 9.08
C LEU A 7 10.61 1.67 9.89
N GLU A 8 11.32 2.68 9.38
CA GLU A 8 12.47 3.29 10.04
C GLU A 8 12.04 3.99 11.34
N GLY A 9 10.95 4.77 11.33
CA GLY A 9 10.41 5.42 12.53
C GLY A 9 9.89 4.43 13.59
N ILE A 10 9.29 3.31 13.17
CA ILE A 10 8.88 2.24 14.09
C ILE A 10 10.11 1.58 14.73
N SER A 11 11.15 1.32 13.95
CA SER A 11 12.41 0.74 14.46
C SER A 11 13.06 1.65 15.49
N GLU A 12 13.06 2.96 15.23
CA GLU A 12 13.61 3.95 16.15
C GLU A 12 12.80 4.05 17.46
N GLN A 13 11.47 4.10 17.37
CA GLN A 13 10.60 4.14 18.55
C GLN A 13 10.66 2.85 19.39
N ILE A 14 10.75 1.68 18.75
CA ILE A 14 10.92 0.41 19.46
C ILE A 14 12.30 0.35 20.12
N GLY A 15 13.36 0.81 19.45
CA GLY A 15 14.70 0.89 20.02
C GLY A 15 14.76 1.77 21.26
N GLN A 16 14.09 2.93 21.23
CA GLN A 16 13.99 3.84 22.38
C GLN A 16 13.22 3.21 23.55
N LEU A 17 12.10 2.53 23.30
CA LEU A 17 11.35 1.82 24.34
C LEU A 17 12.18 0.70 24.97
N PHE A 18 12.95 -0.03 24.17
CA PHE A 18 13.79 -1.13 24.65
C PHE A 18 14.92 -0.62 25.55
N GLU A 19 15.54 0.51 25.19
CA GLU A 19 16.57 1.15 26.01
C GLU A 19 16.00 1.70 27.33
N GLN A 20 14.79 2.28 27.30
CA GLN A 20 14.08 2.75 28.50
C GLN A 20 13.73 1.61 29.46
N ALA A 21 13.32 0.45 28.94
CA ALA A 21 13.00 -0.71 29.76
C ALA A 21 14.21 -1.36 30.42
N ARG A 22 15.36 -1.38 29.73
CA ARG A 22 16.65 -1.81 30.33
C ARG A 22 17.05 -0.96 31.53
N GLN A 23 16.67 0.32 31.55
CA GLN A 23 16.98 1.25 32.64
C GLN A 23 15.97 1.17 33.80
N SER A 24 14.74 0.71 33.55
CA SER A 24 13.64 0.75 34.51
C SER A 24 13.27 -0.60 35.14
N SER A 25 13.90 -1.71 34.73
CA SER A 25 13.69 -3.06 35.29
C SER A 25 12.23 -3.55 35.28
N THR A 26 11.43 -3.10 34.31
CA THR A 26 9.99 -3.44 34.21
C THR A 26 9.67 -3.98 32.82
N ASP A 27 10.01 -5.25 32.57
CA ASP A 27 9.70 -5.94 31.31
C ASP A 27 8.18 -6.06 31.05
N ALA A 28 7.36 -5.96 32.12
CA ALA A 28 5.91 -6.10 32.06
C ALA A 28 5.21 -4.97 31.27
N GLU A 29 5.80 -3.78 31.18
CA GLU A 29 5.20 -2.60 30.54
C GLU A 29 5.56 -2.44 29.05
N LEU A 30 6.60 -3.13 28.57
CA LEU A 30 7.06 -3.05 27.20
C LEU A 30 6.07 -3.61 26.17
N LYS A 31 5.55 -4.82 26.42
CA LYS A 31 4.62 -5.50 25.51
C LYS A 31 3.38 -4.65 25.19
N PRO A 32 2.66 -4.08 26.17
CA PRO A 32 1.49 -3.26 25.87
C PRO A 32 1.85 -1.96 25.12
N GLN A 33 2.99 -1.33 25.42
CA GLN A 33 3.45 -0.12 24.70
C GLN A 33 3.81 -0.40 23.24
N ILE A 34 4.54 -1.47 22.96
CA ILE A 34 4.86 -1.88 21.59
C ILE A 34 3.57 -2.22 20.82
N LYS A 35 2.62 -2.93 21.45
CA LYS A 35 1.33 -3.23 20.83
C LYS A 35 0.53 -1.96 20.51
N ALA A 36 0.50 -0.99 21.41
CA ALA A 36 -0.19 0.28 21.19
C ALA A 36 0.45 1.10 20.06
N LEU A 37 1.79 1.15 19.99
CA LEU A 37 2.50 1.80 18.89
C LEU A 37 2.19 1.15 17.55
N LEU A 38 2.26 -0.18 17.45
CA LEU A 38 1.94 -0.90 16.22
C LEU A 38 0.48 -0.69 15.82
N GLN A 39 -0.45 -0.73 16.77
CA GLN A 39 -1.86 -0.50 16.47
C GLN A 39 -2.11 0.93 15.98
N GLY A 40 -1.48 1.94 16.60
CA GLY A 40 -1.57 3.33 16.17
C GLY A 40 -0.86 3.63 14.84
N THR A 41 0.16 2.87 14.46
CA THR A 41 0.78 2.97 13.12
C THR A 41 -0.06 2.26 12.07
N PHE A 42 -0.59 1.07 12.34
CA PHE A 42 -1.52 0.38 11.45
C PHE A 42 -2.79 1.18 11.20
N SER A 43 -3.35 1.87 12.21
CA SER A 43 -4.52 2.74 12.03
C SER A 43 -4.24 4.01 11.22
N ARG A 44 -3.00 4.49 11.19
CA ARG A 44 -2.58 5.64 10.36
C ARG A 44 -2.20 5.25 8.94
N MET A 45 -1.96 3.97 8.69
CA MET A 45 -1.83 3.46 7.34
C MET A 45 -3.25 3.25 6.82
N GLU A 46 -3.59 3.86 5.68
CA GLU A 46 -4.85 3.63 4.97
C GLU A 46 -4.84 2.21 4.37
N LEU A 47 -4.81 1.20 5.25
CA LEU A 47 -4.73 -0.20 4.89
C LEU A 47 -6.08 -0.63 4.34
N VAL A 48 -6.05 -1.14 3.12
CA VAL A 48 -7.16 -1.89 2.55
C VAL A 48 -6.97 -3.37 2.84
N THR A 49 -8.07 -4.10 2.93
CA THR A 49 -8.01 -5.56 3.05
C THR A 49 -7.38 -6.16 1.81
N ARG A 50 -6.84 -7.38 1.95
CA ARG A 50 -6.27 -8.09 0.81
C ARG A 50 -7.32 -8.33 -0.29
N GLU A 51 -8.55 -8.64 0.10
CA GLU A 51 -9.67 -8.85 -0.82
C GLU A 51 -10.02 -7.59 -1.61
N GLU A 52 -10.07 -6.42 -0.96
CA GLU A 52 -10.30 -5.14 -1.64
C GLU A 52 -9.19 -4.80 -2.63
N PHE A 53 -7.92 -5.05 -2.24
CA PHE A 53 -6.78 -4.86 -3.13
C PHE A 53 -6.86 -5.76 -4.37
N ASP A 54 -7.16 -7.05 -4.17
CA ASP A 54 -7.26 -8.02 -5.25
C ASP A 54 -8.46 -7.67 -6.17
N ALA A 55 -9.58 -7.22 -5.61
CA ALA A 55 -10.74 -6.76 -6.36
C ALA A 55 -10.41 -5.54 -7.24
N GLN A 56 -9.74 -4.53 -6.70
CA GLN A 56 -9.32 -3.35 -7.45
C GLN A 56 -8.29 -3.70 -8.54
N SER A 57 -7.35 -4.59 -8.24
CA SER A 57 -6.38 -5.10 -9.22
C SER A 57 -7.08 -5.80 -10.39
N ALA A 58 -8.10 -6.61 -10.10
CA ALA A 58 -8.90 -7.27 -11.14
C ALA A 58 -9.69 -6.27 -11.99
N VAL A 59 -10.24 -5.20 -11.38
CA VAL A 59 -10.87 -4.10 -12.14
C VAL A 59 -9.86 -3.48 -13.09
N LEU A 60 -8.69 -3.07 -12.59
CA LEU A 60 -7.63 -2.44 -13.39
C LEU A 60 -7.19 -3.33 -14.57
N ALA A 61 -7.02 -4.63 -14.35
CA ALA A 61 -6.68 -5.58 -15.41
C ALA A 61 -7.74 -5.59 -16.53
N ARG A 62 -9.03 -5.62 -16.17
CA ARG A 62 -10.13 -5.55 -17.15
C ARG A 62 -10.15 -4.21 -17.90
N THR A 63 -9.92 -3.11 -17.19
CA THR A 63 -9.89 -1.77 -17.81
C THR A 63 -8.75 -1.67 -18.81
N ARG A 64 -7.58 -2.25 -18.51
CA ARG A 64 -6.43 -2.27 -19.43
C ARG A 64 -6.74 -3.00 -20.72
N ILE A 65 -7.34 -4.19 -20.62
CA ILE A 65 -7.77 -4.97 -21.79
C ILE A 65 -8.77 -4.17 -22.64
N LYS A 66 -9.76 -3.55 -22.00
CA LYS A 66 -10.76 -2.74 -22.71
C LYS A 66 -10.14 -1.50 -23.36
N LEU A 67 -9.16 -0.89 -22.71
CA LEU A 67 -8.42 0.26 -23.25
C LEU A 67 -7.62 -0.14 -24.50
N GLU A 68 -6.91 -1.27 -24.45
CA GLU A 68 -6.17 -1.79 -25.61
C GLU A 68 -7.10 -2.09 -26.80
N GLN A 69 -8.27 -2.69 -26.55
CA GLN A 69 -9.27 -2.93 -27.59
C GLN A 69 -9.80 -1.63 -28.21
N LEU A 70 -10.11 -0.63 -27.38
CA LEU A 70 -10.56 0.67 -27.88
C LEU A 70 -9.47 1.37 -28.68
N GLN A 71 -8.21 1.25 -28.28
CA GLN A 71 -7.08 1.80 -29.01
C GLN A 71 -6.94 1.15 -30.39
N GLN A 72 -7.08 -0.17 -30.49
CA GLN A 72 -7.08 -0.87 -31.79
C GLN A 72 -8.26 -0.45 -32.68
N GLN A 73 -9.45 -0.29 -32.12
CA GLN A 73 -10.62 0.19 -32.87
C GLN A 73 -10.42 1.61 -33.38
N LEU A 74 -9.83 2.49 -32.56
CA LEU A 74 -9.51 3.85 -32.97
C LEU A 74 -8.49 3.86 -34.11
N ASP A 75 -7.41 3.08 -34.01
CA ASP A 75 -6.40 2.97 -35.06
C ASP A 75 -7.01 2.48 -36.39
N GLN A 76 -7.92 1.50 -36.34
CA GLN A 76 -8.64 1.01 -37.53
C GLN A 76 -9.50 2.09 -38.17
N LEU A 77 -10.23 2.87 -37.36
CA LEU A 77 -11.07 3.97 -37.83
C LEU A 77 -10.22 5.10 -38.43
N GLU A 78 -9.12 5.48 -37.77
CA GLU A 78 -8.22 6.51 -38.27
C GLU A 78 -7.58 6.10 -39.61
N ASN A 79 -7.18 4.84 -39.75
CA ASN A 79 -6.61 4.33 -40.99
C ASN A 79 -7.64 4.27 -42.13
N SER A 80 -8.87 3.86 -41.83
CA SER A 80 -9.97 3.84 -42.82
C SER A 80 -10.29 5.27 -43.29
N ALA A 81 -10.40 6.23 -42.37
CA ALA A 81 -10.66 7.63 -42.69
C ALA A 81 -9.53 8.31 -43.48
N ARG A 82 -8.27 7.84 -43.33
CA ARG A 82 -7.15 8.29 -44.16
C ARG A 82 -7.12 7.65 -45.54
N SER A 83 -7.61 6.42 -45.69
CA SER A 83 -7.67 5.73 -46.98
C SER A 83 -8.78 6.24 -47.90
N ASP A 84 -9.83 6.86 -47.35
CA ASP A 84 -10.96 7.45 -48.10
C ASP A 84 -10.70 8.92 -48.55
N ARG A 85 -9.54 9.49 -48.25
CA ARG A 85 -9.11 10.84 -48.69
C ARG A 85 -8.03 10.75 -49.77
#